data_AF-A0A7T8JYC4-F1
#
_entry.id   AF-A0A7T8JYC4-F1
#
_cell.length_a   1.000
_cell.length_b   1.000
_cell.length_c   1.000
_cell.angle_alpha   90.00
_cell.angle_beta   90.00
_cell.angle_gamma   90.00
#
_symmetry.space_group_name_H-M   'P 1'
#
loop_
_entity.id
_entity.type
_entity.pdbx_description
1 polymer ?
#
loop_
_entity_poly.entity_id
_entity_poly.type
_entity_poly.pdbx_seq_one_letter_code
_entity_poly.pdbx_strand_id
1 'polypeptide(L)' 'DRFFFTHRKEAGSFSEKQIQALRGVTLSRVICDNTDIQFVYEDVFRSDSKILHCSQIPTLNIDLF' A
#
# COMPACT_ATOMS: atom_id res chain seq x y z
N ASP A 1 -7.09 19.92 1.28
CA ASP A 1 -6.34 19.51 0.09
C ASP A 1 -7.34 19.17 -1.01
N ARG A 2 -7.25 19.80 -2.18
CA ARG A 2 -8.19 19.54 -3.29
C ARG A 2 -7.97 18.16 -3.91
N PHE A 3 -6.73 17.66 -3.92
CA PHE A 3 -6.34 16.41 -4.56
C PHE A 3 -6.08 15.27 -3.57
N PHE A 4 -6.67 15.37 -2.37
CA PHE A 4 -6.57 14.28 -1.40
C PHE A 4 -7.11 12.99 -2.01
N PHE A 5 -6.38 11.89 -1.91
CA PHE A 5 -6.60 10.68 -2.72
C PHE A 5 -7.98 10.01 -2.56
N THR A 6 -8.72 10.31 -1.49
CA THR A 6 -10.10 9.81 -1.27
C THR A 6 -11.18 10.78 -1.70
N HIS A 7 -10.84 12.02 -2.06
CA HIS A 7 -11.81 12.98 -2.56
C HIS A 7 -12.37 12.52 -3.91
N ARG A 8 -13.68 12.67 -4.05
CA ARG A 8 -14.43 12.29 -5.25
C ARG A 8 -14.93 13.53 -5.96
N LYS A 9 -15.19 13.40 -7.27
CA LYS A 9 -15.75 14.44 -8.15
C LYS A 9 -14.84 15.63 -8.41
N GLU A 10 -13.55 15.50 -8.11
CA GLU A 10 -12.52 16.45 -8.53
C GLU A 10 -11.84 15.96 -9.81
N ALA A 11 -11.30 16.88 -10.60
CA ALA A 11 -10.46 16.51 -11.73
C ALA A 11 -9.26 15.69 -11.24
N GLY A 12 -9.09 14.47 -11.75
CA GLY A 12 -8.02 13.56 -11.32
C GLY A 12 -8.35 12.71 -10.09
N SER A 13 -9.59 12.73 -9.57
CA SER A 13 -10.03 11.78 -8.54
C SER A 13 -9.86 10.33 -9.00
N PHE A 14 -9.34 9.48 -8.11
CA PHE A 14 -9.33 8.04 -8.32
C PHE A 14 -10.76 7.46 -8.35
N SER A 15 -10.94 6.39 -9.11
CA SER A 15 -12.13 5.54 -9.08
C SER A 15 -12.23 4.79 -7.75
N GLU A 16 -13.43 4.29 -7.43
CA GLU A 16 -13.61 3.51 -6.18
C GLU A 16 -12.70 2.28 -6.14
N LYS A 17 -12.51 1.59 -7.26
CA LYS A 17 -11.61 0.42 -7.34
C LYS A 17 -10.15 0.78 -7.05
N GLN A 18 -9.69 1.90 -7.61
CA GLN A 18 -8.35 2.43 -7.36
C GLN A 18 -8.17 2.82 -5.89
N ILE A 19 -9.15 3.49 -5.26
CA ILE A 19 -9.10 3.84 -3.84
C ILE A 19 -9.01 2.60 -2.96
N GLN A 20 -9.77 1.54 -3.26
CA GLN A 20 -9.70 0.29 -2.48
C GLN A 20 -8.34 -0.39 -2.63
N ALA A 21 -7.74 -0.36 -3.82
CA ALA A 21 -6.38 -0.85 -4.02
C ALA A 21 -5.34 -0.04 -3.23
N LEU A 22 -5.42 1.30 -3.26
CA LEU A 22 -4.53 2.19 -2.51
C LEU A 22 -4.64 1.99 -0.98
N ARG A 23 -5.84 1.71 -0.45
CA ARG A 23 -6.04 1.41 0.97
C ARG A 23 -5.36 0.13 1.45
N GLY A 24 -5.08 -0.80 0.54
CA GLY A 24 -4.36 -2.04 0.86
C GLY A 24 -2.84 -1.88 0.90
N VAL A 25 -2.30 -0.74 0.47
CA VAL A 25 -0.85 -0.51 0.44
C VAL A 25 -0.32 -0.30 1.86
N THR A 26 0.75 -1.01 2.19
CA THR A 26 1.46 -0.89 3.48
C THR A 26 2.89 -0.41 3.26
N LEU A 27 3.50 0.22 4.27
CA LEU A 27 4.93 0.56 4.21
C LEU A 27 5.81 -0.70 4.16
N SER A 28 5.36 -1.81 4.76
CA SER A 28 6.01 -3.12 4.63
C SER A 28 6.10 -3.58 3.18
N ARG A 29 5.04 -3.40 2.38
CA ARG A 29 5.05 -3.67 0.93
C ARG A 29 6.02 -2.76 0.18
N VAL A 30 6.02 -1.46 0.48
CA VAL A 30 6.94 -0.49 -0.15
C VAL A 30 8.41 -0.88 0.08
N ILE A 31 8.77 -1.33 1.29
CA ILE A 31 10.12 -1.82 1.59
C ILE A 31 10.44 -3.06 0.75
N CYS A 32 9.53 -4.03 0.70
CA CYS A 32 9.71 -5.26 -0.08
C CYS A 32 9.84 -5.01 -1.59
N ASP A 33 9.18 -4.00 -2.15
CA ASP A 33 9.25 -3.67 -3.58
C ASP A 33 10.55 -2.96 -3.98
N ASN A 34 11.18 -2.24 -3.06
CA ASN A 34 12.22 -1.25 -3.39
C ASN A 34 13.58 -1.53 -2.72
N THR A 35 13.72 -2.63 -1.99
CA THR A 35 14.95 -3.00 -1.28
C THR A 35 15.19 -4.51 -1.35
N ASP A 36 16.39 -4.95 -0.99
CA ASP A 36 16.73 -6.37 -0.91
C ASP A 36 16.25 -7.06 0.38
N ILE A 37 15.53 -6.34 1.25
CA ILE A 37 15.00 -6.87 2.51
C ILE A 37 13.89 -7.88 2.22
N GLN A 38 14.02 -9.11 2.74
CA GLN A 38 13.07 -10.20 2.51
C GLN A 38 12.10 -10.45 3.68
N PHE A 39 12.40 -9.93 4.87
CA PHE A 39 11.57 -10.09 6.05
C PHE A 39 11.30 -8.74 6.70
N VAL A 40 10.04 -8.42 6.92
CA VAL A 40 9.59 -7.15 7.48
C VAL A 40 8.50 -7.37 8.51
N TYR A 41 8.31 -6.41 9.41
CA TYR A 41 7.15 -6.38 10.27
C TYR A 41 5.88 -6.16 9.44
N GLU A 42 4.80 -6.88 9.75
CA GLU A 42 3.48 -6.69 9.13
C GLU A 42 3.02 -5.24 9.26
N ASP A 43 3.13 -4.70 10.48
CA ASP A 43 3.01 -3.28 10.81
C ASP A 43 4.36 -2.74 11.29
N VAL A 44 5.03 -1.98 10.43
CA VAL A 44 6.39 -1.47 10.66
C VAL A 44 6.48 -0.39 11.73
N PHE A 45 5.35 0.20 12.15
CA PHE A 45 5.35 1.20 13.23
C PHE A 45 5.26 0.55 14.62
N ARG A 46 5.08 -0.78 14.68
CA ARG A 46 4.90 -1.55 15.90
C ARG A 46 6.03 -2.56 16.09
N SER A 47 6.76 -2.42 17.19
CA SER A 47 7.85 -3.35 17.53
C SER A 47 7.38 -4.74 17.95
N ASP A 48 6.12 -4.87 18.37
CA ASP A 48 5.47 -6.14 18.74
C ASP A 48 4.78 -6.84 17.57
N SER A 49 4.88 -6.28 16.36
CA SER A 49 4.26 -6.83 15.17
C SER A 49 4.91 -8.15 14.72
N LYS A 50 4.17 -8.95 13.96
CA LYS A 50 4.68 -10.20 13.41
C LYS A 50 5.67 -9.90 12.29
N ILE A 51 6.75 -10.67 12.22
CA ILE A 51 7.67 -10.64 11.08
C ILE A 51 7.14 -11.61 10.02
N LEU A 52 7.03 -11.13 8.79
CA LEU A 52 6.56 -11.88 7.63
C LEU A 52 7.61 -11.85 6.52
N HIS A 53 7.64 -12.88 5.68
CA HIS A 53 8.41 -12.85 4.44
C HIS A 53 7.68 -12.01 3.38
N CYS A 54 8.41 -11.28 2.54
CA CYS A 54 7.84 -10.37 1.53
C CYS A 54 6.88 -11.03 0.54
N SER A 55 7.01 -12.34 0.29
CA SER A 55 6.07 -13.10 -0.55
C SER A 55 4.67 -13.26 0.06
N GLN A 56 4.51 -13.01 1.36
CA GLN A 56 3.23 -13.09 2.07
C GLN A 56 2.48 -11.75 2.08
N ILE A 57 3.14 -10.67 1.65
CA ILE A 57 2.57 -9.31 1.71
C ILE A 57 1.95 -8.97 0.35
N PRO A 58 0.64 -8.65 0.31
CA PRO A 58 -0.07 -8.33 -0.93
C PRO A 58 0.58 -7.18 -1.71
N THR A 59 0.60 -7.30 -3.03
CA THR A 59 1.10 -6.27 -3.96
C THR A 59 -0.01 -5.33 -4.40
N LEU A 60 0.36 -4.10 -4.76
CA LEU A 60 -0.56 -3.17 -5.40
C LEU A 60 -0.87 -3.64 -6.82
N ASN A 61 -2.15 -3.80 -7.14
CA ASN A 61 -2.57 -4.04 -8.52
C ASN A 61 -2.55 -2.73 -9.32
N ILE A 62 -1.50 -2.55 -10.12
CA ILE A 62 -1.30 -1.36 -10.95
C ILE A 62 -2.19 -1.31 -12.20
N ASP A 63 -2.78 -2.43 -12.62
CA ASP A 63 -3.64 -2.50 -13.82
C ASP A 63 -4.98 -1.78 -13.62
N LEU A 64 -5.25 -1.28 -12.41
CA LEU A 64 -6.44 -0.51 -12.07
C LEU A 64 -6.31 0.98 -12.41
N PHE A 65 -5.13 1.47 -12.82
CA PHE A 65 -4.82 2.88 -13.03
C PHE A 65 -4.75 3.25 -14.52
#